data_AF-A0A350LNC7-F1
#
_entry.id   AF-A0A350LNC7-F1
#
_cell.length_a   1.000
_cell.length_b   1.000
_cell.length_c   1.000
_cell.angle_alpha   90.00
_cell.angle_beta   90.00
_cell.angle_gamma   90.00
#
_symmetry.space_group_name_H-M   'P 1'
#
loop_
_entity.id
_entity.type
_entity.pdbx_description
1 polymer ?
#
loop_
_entity_poly.entity_id
_entity_poly.type
_entity_poly.pdbx_seq_one_letter_code
_entity_poly.pdbx_strand_id
1 'polypeptide(L)'
;MTAVRRRHVFYIPGYDPIPPRRYRELYRKQAAAQAQVSGHEIALRPAIGKDRFGWGVDARIEGARTEAGIEVLVWSDIVKNSMDQGKAGTYLQLIRTAAIYIGTGALWRLMRLRKGPVIAALYPVGFLLAQLGLALLAAWLLGRVLAVLHPWAAWGGLVAVPVVLETFRRLDGRFFAYYLMHDYAWSARWLGANPPELETRMAEFGDAIAQALKGGCDEVLVVGHSSGAHLAVSVLADLIREGRVPATGPALSLLSLGQVVPMVSFLRDAHRLRAD
;
A
#
# COMPACT_ATOMS: atom_id res chain seq x y z
N MET A 1 30.47 9.46 -7.43
CA MET A 1 29.74 8.59 -6.48
C MET A 1 30.61 7.37 -6.19
N THR A 2 30.81 7.03 -4.92
CA THR A 2 31.53 5.82 -4.51
C THR A 2 30.72 4.59 -4.93
N ALA A 3 31.38 3.53 -5.42
CA ALA A 3 30.68 2.31 -5.81
C ALA A 3 30.05 1.63 -4.57
N VAL A 4 28.73 1.42 -4.60
CA VAL A 4 28.00 0.73 -3.51
C VAL A 4 28.21 -0.78 -3.64
N ARG A 5 28.93 -1.39 -2.70
CA ARG A 5 29.16 -2.85 -2.64
C ARG A 5 28.33 -3.52 -1.57
N ARG A 6 28.05 -2.84 -0.45
CA ARG A 6 27.25 -3.34 0.66
C ARG A 6 26.09 -2.41 0.94
N ARG A 7 24.87 -2.91 0.80
CA ARG A 7 23.64 -2.16 1.04
C ARG A 7 22.82 -2.76 2.17
N HIS A 8 22.28 -1.93 3.05
CA HIS A 8 21.18 -2.32 3.93
C HIS A 8 19.89 -1.74 3.37
N VAL A 9 18.90 -2.58 3.07
CA VAL A 9 17.64 -2.18 2.46
C VAL A 9 16.51 -2.35 3.46
N PHE A 10 15.78 -1.28 3.69
CA PHE A 10 14.50 -1.32 4.41
C PHE A 10 13.36 -1.16 3.41
N TYR A 11 12.49 -2.16 3.32
CA TYR A 11 11.29 -2.09 2.50
C TYR A 11 10.08 -1.78 3.39
N ILE A 12 9.44 -0.63 3.16
CA ILE A 12 8.19 -0.21 3.78
C ILE A 12 7.06 -0.50 2.78
N PRO A 13 6.23 -1.53 3.02
CA PRO A 13 5.11 -1.85 2.15
C PRO A 13 4.00 -0.79 2.29
N GLY A 14 3.10 -0.78 1.30
CA GLY A 14 1.85 -0.04 1.38
C GLY A 14 0.86 -0.66 2.35
N TYR A 15 -0.42 -0.34 2.17
CA TYR A 15 -1.55 -0.83 2.94
C TYR A 15 -1.80 -2.32 2.66
N ASP A 16 -0.87 -3.19 3.05
CA ASP A 16 -0.84 -4.59 2.62
C ASP A 16 -1.05 -5.56 3.81
N PRO A 17 -2.11 -6.39 3.79
CA PRO A 17 -2.37 -7.37 4.84
C PRO A 17 -1.51 -8.64 4.72
N ILE A 18 -0.65 -8.79 3.71
CA ILE A 18 0.09 -10.04 3.53
C ILE A 18 1.19 -10.21 4.59
N PRO A 19 1.46 -11.46 5.01
CA PRO A 19 2.52 -11.72 5.97
C PRO A 19 3.92 -11.50 5.36
N PRO A 20 4.92 -11.10 6.19
CA PRO A 20 6.28 -10.80 5.73
C PRO A 20 6.91 -11.85 4.80
N ARG A 21 6.67 -13.14 5.10
CA ARG A 21 7.15 -14.28 4.30
C ARG A 21 6.77 -14.24 2.82
N ARG A 22 5.64 -13.61 2.48
CA ARG A 22 5.20 -13.48 1.09
C ARG A 22 6.12 -12.54 0.30
N TYR A 23 6.68 -11.50 0.91
CA TYR A 23 7.65 -10.61 0.25
C TYR A 23 8.93 -11.34 -0.13
N ARG A 24 9.47 -12.18 0.77
CA ARG A 24 10.65 -13.00 0.46
C ARG A 24 10.40 -13.93 -0.72
N GLU A 25 9.23 -14.57 -0.76
CA GLU A 25 8.87 -15.49 -1.84
C GLU A 25 8.64 -14.75 -3.18
N LEU A 26 8.04 -13.57 -3.13
CA LEU A 26 7.94 -12.68 -4.29
C LEU A 26 9.34 -12.28 -4.77
N TYR A 27 10.21 -11.84 -3.86
CA TYR A 27 11.58 -11.47 -4.19
C TYR A 27 12.33 -12.64 -4.83
N ARG A 28 12.26 -13.85 -4.25
CA ARG A 28 12.89 -15.06 -4.80
C ARG A 28 12.47 -15.33 -6.25
N LYS A 29 11.16 -15.27 -6.52
CA LYS A 29 10.61 -15.50 -7.86
C LYS A 29 10.99 -14.39 -8.84
N GLN A 30 10.83 -13.13 -8.43
CA GLN A 30 11.03 -11.98 -9.32
C GLN A 30 12.51 -11.68 -9.55
N ALA A 31 13.39 -11.93 -8.57
CA ALA A 31 14.84 -11.83 -8.73
C ALA A 31 15.36 -12.84 -9.75
N ALA A 32 14.84 -14.07 -9.75
CA ALA A 32 15.20 -15.07 -10.76
C ALA A 32 14.76 -14.64 -12.17
N ALA A 33 13.56 -14.07 -12.31
CA ALA A 33 13.10 -13.51 -13.59
C ALA A 33 13.96 -12.31 -14.02
N GLN A 34 14.30 -11.41 -13.10
CA GLN A 34 15.18 -10.27 -13.37
C GLN A 34 16.58 -10.70 -13.81
N ALA A 35 17.14 -11.73 -13.16
CA ALA A 35 18.44 -12.29 -13.51
C ALA A 35 18.45 -12.79 -14.97
N GLN A 36 17.38 -13.44 -15.43
CA GLN A 36 17.25 -13.90 -16.82
C GLN A 36 17.18 -12.75 -17.82
N VAL A 37 16.51 -11.65 -17.47
CA VAL A 37 16.36 -10.47 -18.34
C VAL A 37 17.67 -9.67 -18.43
N SER A 38 18.36 -9.49 -17.30
CA SER A 38 19.53 -8.61 -17.22
C SER A 38 20.88 -9.33 -17.36
N GLY A 39 20.90 -10.66 -17.33
CA GLY A 39 22.15 -11.43 -17.25
C GLY A 39 22.89 -11.27 -15.91
N HIS A 40 22.19 -10.84 -14.86
CA HIS A 40 22.75 -10.71 -13.52
C HIS A 40 22.77 -12.06 -12.80
N GLU A 41 23.72 -12.24 -11.89
CA GLU A 41 23.66 -13.33 -10.92
C GLU A 41 23.00 -12.78 -9.65
N ILE A 42 21.93 -13.40 -9.16
CA ILE A 42 21.24 -12.97 -7.94
C ILE A 42 20.90 -14.21 -7.11
N ALA A 43 21.46 -14.30 -5.90
CA ALA A 43 21.27 -15.40 -4.98
C ALA A 43 20.76 -14.90 -3.62
N LEU A 44 19.71 -15.54 -3.10
CA LEU A 44 19.20 -15.26 -1.76
C LEU A 44 19.99 -16.06 -0.73
N ARG A 45 20.25 -15.45 0.43
CA ARG A 45 20.87 -16.09 1.58
C ARG A 45 20.07 -15.83 2.87
N PRO A 46 20.33 -16.57 3.95
CA PRO A 46 19.70 -16.31 5.25
C PRO A 46 19.90 -14.85 5.70
N ALA A 47 18.97 -14.35 6.51
CA ALA A 47 19.06 -13.00 7.08
C ALA A 47 20.31 -12.85 7.96
N ILE A 48 20.89 -11.65 7.95
CA ILE A 48 22.00 -11.26 8.84
C ILE A 48 21.38 -10.56 10.06
N GLY A 49 20.78 -11.32 10.96
CA GLY A 49 20.08 -10.79 12.14
C GLY A 49 18.83 -11.58 12.49
N LYS A 50 18.38 -11.50 13.75
CA LYS A 50 17.22 -12.24 14.26
C LYS A 50 16.00 -11.37 14.59
N ASP A 51 16.17 -10.05 14.64
CA ASP A 51 15.17 -9.17 15.28
C ASP A 51 14.02 -8.78 14.34
N ARG A 52 14.24 -8.77 13.03
CA ARG A 52 13.24 -8.41 12.01
C ARG A 52 13.21 -9.41 10.86
N PHE A 53 12.05 -9.51 10.22
CA PHE A 53 11.88 -10.39 9.07
C PHE A 53 12.67 -9.84 7.86
N GLY A 54 13.58 -10.66 7.33
CA GLY A 54 14.45 -10.25 6.25
C GLY A 54 15.15 -11.42 5.56
N TRP A 55 16.03 -11.09 4.62
CA TRP A 55 16.93 -12.03 3.95
C TRP A 55 18.15 -11.29 3.42
N GLY A 56 19.25 -12.01 3.20
CA GLY A 56 20.39 -11.47 2.47
C GLY A 56 20.27 -11.75 0.98
N VAL A 57 20.98 -10.97 0.18
CA VAL A 57 21.13 -11.12 -1.26
C VAL A 57 22.59 -10.93 -1.61
N ASP A 58 23.16 -11.89 -2.33
CA ASP A 58 24.43 -11.72 -3.01
C ASP A 58 24.15 -11.62 -4.50
N ALA A 59 24.74 -10.63 -5.16
CA ALA A 59 24.54 -10.42 -6.58
C ALA A 59 25.82 -10.06 -7.30
N ARG A 60 25.89 -10.43 -8.59
CA ARG A 60 26.84 -9.91 -9.55
C ARG A 60 26.08 -9.11 -10.60
N ILE A 61 26.26 -7.80 -10.54
CA ILE A 61 25.60 -6.83 -11.41
C ILE A 61 26.70 -6.14 -12.20
N GLU A 62 26.63 -6.18 -13.54
CA GLU A 62 27.61 -5.54 -14.44
C GLU A 62 29.07 -5.91 -14.10
N GLY A 63 29.31 -7.16 -13.73
CA GLY A 63 30.64 -7.68 -13.38
C GLY A 63 31.10 -7.37 -11.94
N ALA A 64 30.42 -6.49 -11.21
CA ALA A 64 30.73 -6.15 -9.82
C ALA A 64 29.95 -7.01 -8.81
N ARG A 65 30.61 -7.46 -7.76
CA ARG A 65 29.97 -8.18 -6.64
C ARG A 65 29.36 -7.17 -5.67
N THR A 66 28.09 -7.37 -5.34
CA THR A 66 27.33 -6.58 -4.38
C THR A 66 26.61 -7.47 -3.39
N GLU A 67 26.46 -7.00 -2.15
CA GLU A 67 25.76 -7.69 -1.08
C GLU A 67 24.68 -6.75 -0.53
N ALA A 68 23.48 -7.28 -0.29
CA ALA A 68 22.39 -6.54 0.32
C ALA A 68 21.75 -7.32 1.47
N GLY A 69 21.55 -6.67 2.62
CA GLY A 69 20.64 -7.14 3.67
C GLY A 69 19.28 -6.49 3.48
N ILE A 70 18.20 -7.27 3.31
CA ILE A 70 16.85 -6.74 3.13
C ILE A 70 16.02 -7.02 4.38
N GLU A 71 15.43 -5.98 4.94
CA GLU A 71 14.47 -6.05 6.04
C GLU A 71 13.13 -5.46 5.62
N VAL A 72 12.03 -6.12 6.03
CA VAL A 72 10.68 -5.62 5.77
C VAL A 72 10.13 -4.97 7.03
N LEU A 73 9.86 -3.67 6.93
CA LEU A 73 9.27 -2.86 7.99
C LEU A 73 7.74 -2.96 7.90
N VAL A 74 7.18 -4.04 8.44
CA VAL A 74 5.76 -4.36 8.31
C VAL A 74 4.87 -3.60 9.29
N TRP A 75 3.67 -3.26 8.81
CA TRP A 75 2.56 -2.71 9.60
C TRP A 75 1.24 -3.43 9.28
N SER A 76 1.34 -4.68 8.81
CA SER A 76 0.22 -5.51 8.33
C SER A 76 -0.81 -5.82 9.43
N ASP A 77 -0.42 -5.76 10.70
CA ASP A 77 -1.31 -5.87 11.87
C ASP A 77 -2.27 -4.69 11.95
N ILE A 78 -1.76 -3.45 11.81
CA ILE A 78 -2.58 -2.22 11.77
C ILE A 78 -3.51 -2.27 10.55
N VAL A 79 -2.99 -2.65 9.38
CA VAL A 79 -3.78 -2.80 8.16
C VAL A 79 -4.92 -3.80 8.37
N LYS A 80 -4.63 -5.03 8.82
CA LYS A 80 -5.67 -6.06 9.05
C LYS A 80 -6.75 -5.62 10.01
N ASN A 81 -6.37 -4.98 11.12
CA ASN A 81 -7.33 -4.50 12.12
C ASN A 81 -8.27 -3.44 11.53
N SER A 82 -7.79 -2.63 10.57
CA SER A 82 -8.61 -1.62 9.90
C SER A 82 -9.54 -2.18 8.80
N MET A 83 -9.25 -3.39 8.28
CA MET A 83 -10.03 -4.03 7.22
C MET A 83 -11.25 -4.82 7.74
N ASP A 84 -11.40 -5.00 9.05
CA ASP A 84 -12.49 -5.80 9.64
C ASP A 84 -13.83 -5.06 9.58
N GLN A 85 -14.47 -5.05 8.40
CA GLN A 85 -15.73 -4.37 8.16
C GLN A 85 -16.67 -5.27 7.34
N GLY A 86 -17.92 -5.38 7.79
CA GLY A 86 -18.98 -6.08 7.05
C GLY A 86 -19.36 -5.35 5.75
N LYS A 87 -20.15 -6.01 4.88
CA LYS A 87 -20.53 -5.50 3.53
C LYS A 87 -21.13 -4.10 3.54
N ALA A 88 -22.09 -3.86 4.43
CA ALA A 88 -22.71 -2.54 4.60
C ALA A 88 -21.69 -1.49 5.07
N GLY A 89 -20.72 -1.90 5.90
CA GLY A 89 -19.60 -1.09 6.33
C GLY A 89 -18.74 -0.61 5.16
N THR A 90 -18.43 -1.48 4.19
CA THR A 90 -17.65 -1.08 3.00
C THR A 90 -18.36 -0.02 2.16
N TYR A 91 -19.68 -0.15 1.92
CA TYR A 91 -20.43 0.86 1.17
C TYR A 91 -20.58 2.17 1.94
N LEU A 92 -20.76 2.11 3.26
CA LEU A 92 -20.73 3.29 4.12
C LEU A 92 -19.36 3.97 4.10
N GLN A 93 -18.28 3.20 4.10
CA GLN A 93 -16.91 3.71 3.93
C GLN A 93 -16.75 4.38 2.58
N LEU A 94 -17.22 3.78 1.49
CA LEU A 94 -17.20 4.39 0.15
C LEU A 94 -17.88 5.77 0.17
N ILE A 95 -19.09 5.86 0.73
CA ILE A 95 -19.84 7.12 0.81
C ILE A 95 -19.08 8.16 1.66
N ARG A 96 -18.60 7.77 2.85
CA ARG A 96 -17.84 8.67 3.74
C ARG A 96 -16.55 9.15 3.11
N THR A 97 -15.78 8.24 2.50
CA THR A 97 -14.54 8.56 1.81
C THR A 97 -14.80 9.49 0.64
N ALA A 98 -15.81 9.22 -0.20
CA ALA A 98 -16.19 10.12 -1.28
C ALA A 98 -16.58 11.51 -0.75
N ALA A 99 -17.40 11.58 0.29
CA ALA A 99 -17.80 12.84 0.92
C ALA A 99 -16.59 13.63 1.45
N ILE A 100 -15.62 12.96 2.07
CA ILE A 100 -14.38 13.58 2.57
C ILE A 100 -13.53 14.12 1.42
N TYR A 101 -13.26 13.31 0.39
CA TYR A 101 -12.43 13.73 -0.73
C TYR A 101 -13.07 14.86 -1.54
N ILE A 102 -14.40 14.83 -1.72
CA ILE A 102 -15.15 15.90 -2.40
C ILE A 102 -15.20 17.16 -1.52
N GLY A 103 -15.62 17.01 -0.26
CA GLY A 103 -15.86 18.13 0.67
C GLY A 103 -14.59 18.89 1.06
N THR A 104 -13.43 18.21 1.13
CA THR A 104 -12.13 18.86 1.35
C THR A 104 -11.52 19.43 0.06
N GLY A 105 -12.12 19.16 -1.08
CA GLY A 105 -11.59 19.46 -2.41
C GLY A 105 -10.38 18.62 -2.83
N ALA A 106 -10.04 17.58 -2.06
CA ALA A 106 -8.93 16.68 -2.37
C ALA A 106 -9.15 15.94 -3.71
N LEU A 107 -10.40 15.55 -4.02
CA LEU A 107 -10.76 14.95 -5.31
C LEU A 107 -10.40 15.88 -6.48
N TRP A 108 -10.76 17.16 -6.39
CA TRP A 108 -10.50 18.13 -7.45
C TRP A 108 -9.00 18.38 -7.64
N ARG A 109 -8.21 18.34 -6.56
CA ARG A 109 -6.74 18.40 -6.62
C ARG A 109 -6.16 17.14 -7.25
N LEU A 110 -6.66 15.96 -6.88
CA LEU A 110 -6.27 14.68 -7.50
C LEU A 110 -6.55 14.68 -9.00
N MET A 111 -7.72 15.17 -9.43
CA MET A 111 -8.10 15.26 -10.85
C MET A 111 -7.17 16.13 -11.71
N ARG A 112 -6.37 17.02 -11.09
CA ARG A 112 -5.36 17.84 -11.79
C ARG A 112 -4.04 17.09 -12.03
N LEU A 113 -3.87 15.90 -11.47
CA LEU A 113 -2.71 15.04 -11.71
C LEU A 113 -2.74 14.45 -13.13
N ARG A 114 -1.64 13.81 -13.53
CA ARG A 114 -1.58 13.06 -14.78
C ARG A 114 -2.67 11.98 -14.81
N LYS A 115 -3.13 11.65 -16.02
CA LYS A 115 -4.23 10.70 -16.25
C LYS A 115 -4.04 9.35 -15.54
N GLY A 116 -2.81 8.81 -15.54
CA GLY A 116 -2.50 7.52 -14.90
C GLY A 116 -2.88 7.46 -13.42
N PRO A 117 -2.28 8.29 -12.55
CA PRO A 117 -2.67 8.39 -11.14
C PRO A 117 -4.17 8.64 -10.90
N VAL A 118 -4.81 9.48 -11.73
CA VAL A 118 -6.25 9.77 -11.61
C VAL A 118 -7.09 8.51 -11.89
N ILE A 119 -6.75 7.75 -12.93
CA ILE A 119 -7.46 6.51 -13.26
C ILE A 119 -7.27 5.48 -12.15
N ALA A 120 -6.05 5.30 -11.66
CA ALA A 120 -5.77 4.40 -10.54
C ALA A 120 -6.57 4.80 -9.29
N ALA A 121 -6.70 6.10 -9.04
CA ALA A 121 -7.43 6.63 -7.91
C ALA A 121 -8.95 6.42 -7.98
N LEU A 122 -9.53 6.56 -9.17
CA LEU A 122 -10.97 6.42 -9.39
C LEU A 122 -11.42 4.98 -9.64
N TYR A 123 -10.48 4.09 -9.96
CA TYR A 123 -10.76 2.67 -10.22
C TYR A 123 -11.63 1.99 -9.15
N PRO A 124 -11.29 2.00 -7.85
CA PRO A 124 -12.11 1.31 -6.84
C PRO A 124 -13.52 1.89 -6.76
N VAL A 125 -13.67 3.21 -6.86
CA VAL A 125 -14.97 3.89 -6.82
C VAL A 125 -15.83 3.49 -8.03
N GLY A 126 -15.29 3.64 -9.24
CA GLY A 126 -16.01 3.30 -10.47
C GLY A 126 -16.39 1.82 -10.53
N PHE A 127 -15.49 0.93 -10.09
CA PHE A 127 -15.74 -0.50 -10.09
C PHE A 127 -16.82 -0.90 -9.07
N LEU A 128 -16.80 -0.36 -7.84
CA LEU A 128 -17.84 -0.61 -6.84
C LEU A 128 -19.22 -0.09 -7.29
N LEU A 129 -19.27 1.07 -7.94
CA LEU A 129 -20.51 1.60 -8.51
C LEU A 129 -21.03 0.72 -9.66
N ALA A 130 -20.13 0.20 -10.51
CA ALA A 130 -20.51 -0.73 -11.58
C ALA A 130 -21.06 -2.05 -11.03
N GLN A 131 -20.48 -2.59 -9.96
CA GLN A 131 -20.99 -3.78 -9.27
C GLN A 131 -22.38 -3.55 -8.70
N LEU A 132 -22.60 -2.39 -8.05
CA LEU A 132 -23.92 -2.01 -7.54
C LEU A 132 -24.93 -1.88 -8.69
N GLY A 133 -24.55 -1.24 -9.79
CA GLY A 133 -25.39 -1.14 -10.99
C GLY A 133 -25.79 -2.51 -11.54
N LEU A 134 -24.83 -3.43 -11.65
CA LEU A 134 -25.10 -4.80 -12.11
C LEU A 134 -26.00 -5.57 -11.13
N ALA A 135 -25.80 -5.39 -9.82
CA ALA A 135 -26.62 -6.01 -8.79
C ALA A 135 -28.08 -5.52 -8.85
N LEU A 136 -28.29 -4.22 -9.06
CA LEU A 136 -29.62 -3.62 -9.24
C LEU A 136 -30.28 -4.05 -10.55
N LEU A 137 -29.51 -4.14 -11.65
CA LEU A 137 -30.01 -4.65 -12.92
C LEU A 137 -30.46 -6.11 -12.80
N ALA A 138 -29.67 -6.96 -12.15
CA ALA A 138 -30.03 -8.35 -11.89
C ALA A 138 -31.29 -8.46 -11.03
N ALA A 139 -31.42 -7.62 -9.99
CA ALA A 139 -32.60 -7.57 -9.15
C ALA A 139 -33.84 -7.14 -9.92
N TRP A 140 -33.72 -6.15 -10.80
CA TRP A 140 -34.81 -5.69 -11.65
C TRP A 140 -35.25 -6.78 -12.65
N LEU A 141 -34.30 -7.42 -13.35
CA LEU A 141 -34.61 -8.51 -14.30
C LEU A 141 -35.28 -9.69 -13.58
N LEU A 142 -34.75 -10.11 -12.43
CA LEU A 142 -35.35 -11.18 -11.64
C LEU A 142 -36.75 -10.79 -11.14
N GLY A 143 -36.92 -9.56 -10.67
CA GLY A 143 -38.22 -9.03 -10.26
C GLY A 143 -39.23 -9.03 -11.41
N ARG A 144 -38.81 -8.70 -12.64
CA ARG A 144 -39.67 -8.76 -13.84
C ARG A 144 -40.13 -10.18 -14.15
N VAL A 145 -39.27 -11.18 -14.00
CA VAL A 145 -39.63 -12.59 -14.19
C VAL A 145 -40.61 -13.05 -13.10
N LEU A 146 -40.35 -12.71 -11.84
CA LEU A 146 -41.22 -13.08 -10.72
C LEU A 146 -42.59 -12.39 -10.78
N ALA A 147 -42.65 -11.16 -11.31
CA ALA A 147 -43.89 -10.41 -11.49
C ALA A 147 -44.88 -11.11 -12.44
N VAL A 148 -44.40 -11.96 -13.36
CA VAL A 148 -45.27 -12.78 -14.23
C VAL A 148 -46.10 -13.76 -13.41
N LEU A 149 -45.56 -14.26 -12.29
CA LEU A 149 -46.27 -15.17 -11.40
C LEU A 149 -47.23 -14.44 -10.46
N HIS A 150 -46.76 -13.33 -9.86
CA HIS A 150 -47.58 -12.50 -8.98
C HIS A 150 -46.95 -11.10 -8.85
N PRO A 151 -47.71 -9.98 -8.95
CA PRO A 151 -47.14 -8.63 -8.93
C PRO A 151 -46.27 -8.33 -7.70
N TRP A 152 -46.67 -8.81 -6.52
CA TRP A 152 -45.89 -8.63 -5.28
C TRP A 152 -44.61 -9.48 -5.22
N ALA A 153 -44.51 -10.54 -6.04
CA ALA A 153 -43.29 -11.35 -6.12
C ALA A 153 -42.12 -10.60 -6.79
N ALA A 154 -42.38 -9.46 -7.44
CA ALA A 154 -41.34 -8.60 -8.01
C ALA A 154 -40.29 -8.17 -6.97
N TRP A 155 -40.71 -7.96 -5.72
CA TRP A 155 -39.81 -7.62 -4.60
C TRP A 155 -38.80 -8.73 -4.29
N GLY A 156 -39.14 -9.99 -4.61
CA GLY A 156 -38.21 -11.13 -4.51
C GLY A 156 -36.94 -10.96 -5.35
N GLY A 157 -36.97 -10.11 -6.39
CA GLY A 157 -35.79 -9.75 -7.18
C GLY A 157 -34.65 -9.17 -6.34
N LEU A 158 -34.96 -8.49 -5.24
CA LEU A 158 -33.96 -7.86 -4.36
C LEU A 158 -32.96 -8.86 -3.74
N VAL A 159 -33.31 -10.15 -3.67
CA VAL A 159 -32.36 -11.22 -3.26
C VAL A 159 -31.13 -11.29 -4.17
N ALA A 160 -31.22 -10.88 -5.43
CA ALA A 160 -30.08 -10.87 -6.34
C ALA A 160 -28.97 -9.90 -5.89
N VAL A 161 -29.32 -8.79 -5.20
CA VAL A 161 -28.36 -7.76 -4.80
C VAL A 161 -27.25 -8.32 -3.90
N PRO A 162 -27.54 -8.89 -2.72
CA PRO A 162 -26.49 -9.43 -1.85
C PRO A 162 -25.72 -10.60 -2.47
N VAL A 163 -26.32 -11.36 -3.38
CA VAL A 163 -25.66 -12.48 -4.09
C VAL A 163 -24.61 -11.98 -5.08
N VAL A 164 -24.98 -10.99 -5.93
CA VAL A 164 -24.06 -10.41 -6.91
C VAL A 164 -22.89 -9.72 -6.21
N LEU A 165 -23.17 -8.89 -5.20
CA LEU A 165 -22.13 -8.17 -4.46
C LEU A 165 -21.19 -9.11 -3.70
N GLU A 166 -21.72 -10.19 -3.10
CA GLU A 166 -20.88 -11.21 -2.45
C GLU A 166 -19.98 -11.94 -3.45
N THR A 167 -20.48 -12.17 -4.66
CA THR A 167 -19.70 -12.82 -5.72
C THR A 167 -18.51 -11.94 -6.11
N PHE A 168 -18.72 -10.65 -6.35
CA PHE A 168 -17.62 -9.72 -6.63
C PHE A 168 -16.63 -9.62 -5.48
N ARG A 169 -17.10 -9.56 -4.24
CA ARG A 169 -16.25 -9.54 -3.04
C ARG A 169 -15.35 -10.78 -2.97
N ARG A 170 -15.89 -11.97 -3.26
CA ARG A 170 -15.10 -13.23 -3.30
C ARG A 170 -14.06 -13.22 -4.43
N LEU A 171 -14.35 -12.53 -5.52
CA LEU A 171 -13.45 -12.34 -6.65
C LEU A 171 -12.48 -11.17 -6.46
N ASP A 172 -12.54 -10.43 -5.35
CA ASP A 172 -11.73 -9.22 -5.17
C ASP A 172 -10.22 -9.52 -5.10
N GLY A 173 -9.81 -10.76 -4.82
CA GLY A 173 -8.40 -11.17 -4.99
C GLY A 173 -7.87 -11.07 -6.44
N ARG A 174 -8.75 -10.84 -7.41
CA ARG A 174 -8.41 -10.57 -8.83
C ARG A 174 -8.63 -9.11 -9.21
N PHE A 175 -9.63 -8.44 -8.63
CA PHE A 175 -10.02 -7.07 -8.99
C PHE A 175 -9.42 -5.98 -8.08
N PHE A 176 -9.10 -6.30 -6.83
CA PHE A 176 -8.53 -5.41 -5.82
C PHE A 176 -9.35 -4.15 -5.51
N ALA A 177 -10.62 -4.08 -5.89
CA ALA A 177 -11.44 -2.89 -5.70
C ALA A 177 -11.85 -2.68 -4.23
N TYR A 178 -12.26 -3.74 -3.54
CA TYR A 178 -12.55 -3.67 -2.10
C TYR A 178 -11.28 -3.36 -1.32
N TYR A 179 -10.18 -4.06 -1.62
CA TYR A 179 -8.88 -3.80 -1.02
C TYR A 179 -8.46 -2.33 -1.17
N LEU A 180 -8.47 -1.78 -2.39
CA LEU A 180 -8.09 -0.40 -2.65
C LEU A 180 -9.05 0.59 -1.96
N MET A 181 -10.35 0.28 -1.88
CA MET A 181 -11.29 1.13 -1.16
C MET A 181 -10.98 1.20 0.34
N HIS A 182 -10.52 0.10 0.95
CA HIS A 182 -10.10 0.11 2.35
C HIS A 182 -8.85 0.97 2.57
N ASP A 183 -7.87 0.94 1.66
CA ASP A 183 -6.70 1.83 1.69
C ASP A 183 -7.12 3.31 1.65
N TYR A 184 -8.01 3.66 0.71
CA TYR A 184 -8.58 5.00 0.62
C TYR A 184 -9.34 5.42 1.89
N ALA A 185 -10.13 4.51 2.45
CA ALA A 185 -10.91 4.76 3.67
C ALA A 185 -10.02 4.93 4.90
N TRP A 186 -8.90 4.21 4.97
CA TRP A 186 -7.91 4.34 6.03
C TRP A 186 -7.38 5.77 6.14
N SER A 187 -6.86 6.33 5.05
CA SER A 187 -6.36 7.71 5.05
C SER A 187 -7.47 8.75 5.23
N ALA A 188 -8.63 8.52 4.62
CA ALA A 188 -9.75 9.46 4.70
C ALA A 188 -10.32 9.59 6.11
N ARG A 189 -10.42 8.48 6.86
CA ARG A 189 -10.93 8.46 8.25
C ARG A 189 -10.22 9.46 9.15
N TRP A 190 -8.93 9.66 8.92
CA TRP A 190 -8.07 10.57 9.69
C TRP A 190 -7.82 11.90 8.97
N LEU A 191 -8.53 12.17 7.87
CA LEU A 191 -8.34 13.35 7.04
C LEU A 191 -6.87 13.54 6.62
N GLY A 192 -6.15 12.44 6.45
CA GLY A 192 -4.73 12.38 6.09
C GLY A 192 -3.74 12.53 7.24
N ALA A 193 -4.19 12.69 8.49
CA ALA A 193 -3.33 12.50 9.65
C ALA A 193 -3.02 11.00 9.87
N ASN A 194 -1.90 10.71 10.52
CA ASN A 194 -1.60 9.34 10.93
C ASN A 194 -2.28 9.03 12.27
N PRO A 195 -2.85 7.82 12.45
CA PRO A 195 -3.30 7.39 13.77
C PRO A 195 -2.13 7.12 14.72
N PRO A 196 -2.34 7.20 16.05
CA PRO A 196 -1.30 7.01 17.05
C PRO A 196 -0.53 5.70 16.92
N GLU A 197 -1.22 4.59 16.62
CA GLU A 197 -0.58 3.29 16.44
C GLU A 197 0.38 3.25 15.24
N LEU A 198 0.07 4.00 14.17
CA LEU A 198 0.94 4.11 13.00
C LEU A 198 2.15 4.99 13.31
N GLU A 199 1.96 6.04 14.11
CA GLU A 199 3.03 6.91 14.58
C GLU A 199 4.04 6.14 15.44
N THR A 200 3.57 5.32 16.37
CA THR A 200 4.44 4.43 17.16
C THR A 200 5.21 3.48 16.26
N ARG A 201 4.54 2.85 15.27
CA ARG A 201 5.20 1.94 14.33
C ARG A 201 6.24 2.65 13.45
N MET A 202 6.00 3.89 13.04
CA MET A 202 6.94 4.69 12.28
C MET A 202 8.19 5.07 13.11
N ALA A 203 8.03 5.33 14.41
CA ALA A 203 9.17 5.55 15.31
C ALA A 203 10.06 4.30 15.40
N GLU A 204 9.46 3.11 15.53
CA GLU A 204 10.19 1.82 15.51
C GLU A 204 10.96 1.61 14.19
N PHE A 205 10.39 2.06 13.07
CA PHE A 205 11.05 2.04 11.76
C PHE A 205 12.24 3.00 11.72
N GLY A 206 12.08 4.20 12.25
CA GLY A 206 13.17 5.17 12.41
C GLY A 206 14.31 4.59 13.23
N ASP A 207 14.01 3.93 14.35
CA ASP A 207 15.01 3.28 15.21
C ASP A 207 15.81 2.20 14.47
N ALA A 208 15.13 1.38 13.66
CA ALA A 208 15.76 0.37 12.83
C ALA A 208 16.74 0.99 11.81
N ILE A 209 16.31 2.04 11.11
CA ILE A 209 17.10 2.73 10.09
C ILE A 209 18.29 3.45 10.73
N ALA A 210 18.08 4.16 11.83
CA ALA A 210 19.13 4.84 12.58
C ALA A 210 20.20 3.86 13.09
N GLN A 211 19.80 2.65 13.48
CA GLN A 211 20.74 1.62 13.89
C GLN A 211 21.58 1.11 12.71
N ALA A 212 20.98 0.92 11.53
CA ALA A 212 21.73 0.52 10.33
C ALA A 212 22.69 1.60 9.84
N LEU A 213 22.36 2.88 10.03
CA LEU A 213 23.24 4.01 9.72
C LEU A 213 24.51 4.06 10.59
N LYS A 214 24.53 3.35 11.72
CA LYS A 214 25.75 3.15 12.54
C LYS A 214 26.58 1.94 12.10
N GLY A 215 26.08 1.15 11.16
CA GLY A 215 26.73 -0.05 10.64
C GLY A 215 27.79 0.23 9.58
N GLY A 216 28.52 -0.81 9.16
CA GLY A 216 29.60 -0.73 8.17
C GLY A 216 29.17 -0.98 6.72
N CYS A 217 27.96 -0.56 6.33
CA CYS A 217 27.50 -0.63 4.94
C CYS A 217 27.85 0.65 4.17
N ASP A 218 27.85 0.58 2.84
CA ASP A 218 28.11 1.76 2.00
C ASP A 218 26.84 2.61 1.86
N GLU A 219 25.67 1.97 1.91
CA GLU A 219 24.37 2.61 1.71
C GLU A 219 23.28 1.96 2.58
N VAL A 220 22.46 2.79 3.21
CA VAL A 220 21.14 2.44 3.74
C VAL A 220 20.08 2.94 2.77
N LEU A 221 19.42 2.01 2.07
CA LEU A 221 18.35 2.30 1.13
C LEU A 221 16.99 2.04 1.77
N VAL A 222 16.17 3.09 1.89
CA VAL A 222 14.76 2.96 2.27
C VAL A 222 13.92 2.92 0.99
N VAL A 223 13.15 1.84 0.82
CA VAL A 223 12.25 1.64 -0.31
C VAL A 223 10.82 1.75 0.21
N GLY A 224 10.11 2.80 -0.21
CA GLY A 224 8.69 2.98 0.10
C GLY A 224 7.81 2.63 -1.10
N HIS A 225 6.94 1.64 -0.96
CA HIS A 225 6.02 1.23 -2.03
C HIS A 225 4.59 1.66 -1.74
N SER A 226 3.89 2.23 -2.73
CA SER A 226 2.51 2.70 -2.58
C SER A 226 2.38 3.64 -1.36
N SER A 227 1.48 3.37 -0.40
CA SER A 227 1.36 4.16 0.84
C SER A 227 2.61 4.09 1.73
N GLY A 228 3.42 3.04 1.62
CA GLY A 228 4.72 2.96 2.29
C GLY A 228 5.68 4.07 1.85
N ALA A 229 5.45 4.70 0.69
CA ALA A 229 6.22 5.86 0.26
C ALA A 229 6.01 7.08 1.16
N HIS A 230 4.78 7.41 1.54
CA HIS A 230 4.56 8.56 2.43
C HIS A 230 5.01 8.26 3.87
N LEU A 231 4.92 6.99 4.31
CA LEU A 231 5.49 6.56 5.59
C LEU A 231 7.02 6.71 5.58
N ALA A 232 7.69 6.28 4.51
CA ALA A 232 9.13 6.43 4.36
C ALA A 232 9.57 7.90 4.40
N VAL A 233 8.84 8.80 3.74
CA VAL A 233 9.11 10.24 3.78
C VAL A 233 9.07 10.76 5.21
N SER A 234 7.97 10.52 5.94
CA SER A 234 7.83 11.01 7.32
C SER A 234 8.85 10.39 8.28
N VAL A 235 9.14 9.09 8.17
CA VAL A 235 10.18 8.43 8.99
C VAL A 235 11.55 9.06 8.74
N LEU A 236 11.92 9.31 7.47
CA LEU A 236 13.19 9.93 7.13
C LEU A 236 13.25 11.39 7.58
N ALA A 237 12.14 12.14 7.45
CA ALA A 237 12.06 13.51 7.93
C ALA A 237 12.26 13.61 9.44
N ASP A 238 11.69 12.69 10.24
CA ASP A 238 11.94 12.63 11.67
C ASP A 238 13.42 12.35 11.97
N LEU A 239 14.03 11.36 11.31
CA LEU A 239 15.44 11.03 11.49
C LEU A 239 16.36 12.23 11.22
N ILE A 240 16.06 12.99 10.17
CA ILE A 240 16.82 14.20 9.81
C ILE A 240 16.59 15.29 10.86
N ARG A 241 15.34 15.57 11.23
CA ARG A 241 14.99 16.59 12.24
C ARG A 241 15.59 16.28 13.62
N GLU A 242 15.66 15.01 13.99
CA GLU A 242 16.24 14.53 15.26
C GLU A 242 17.78 14.45 15.23
N GLY A 243 18.42 14.76 14.10
CA GLY A 243 19.89 14.67 13.96
C GLY A 243 20.43 13.25 14.03
N ARG A 244 19.60 12.25 13.68
CA ARG A 244 19.92 10.81 13.75
C ARG A 244 20.54 10.26 12.47
N VAL A 245 20.72 11.10 11.46
CA VAL A 245 21.48 10.79 10.25
C VAL A 245 22.92 11.29 10.44
N PRO A 246 23.91 10.38 10.59
CA PRO A 246 25.30 10.79 10.81
C PRO A 246 25.85 11.63 9.64
N ALA A 247 26.64 12.66 9.94
CA ALA A 247 27.35 13.44 8.92
C ALA A 247 28.39 12.62 8.15
N THR A 248 28.94 11.59 8.81
CA THR A 248 29.85 10.60 8.24
C THR A 248 29.29 9.20 8.48
N GLY A 249 29.28 8.36 7.45
CA GLY A 249 28.68 7.03 7.53
C GLY A 249 28.15 6.55 6.17
N PRO A 250 27.27 5.53 6.18
CA PRO A 250 26.60 5.06 4.97
C PRO A 250 25.78 6.17 4.31
N ALA A 251 25.70 6.16 2.98
CA ALA A 251 24.76 7.03 2.27
C ALA A 251 23.32 6.64 2.63
N LEU A 252 22.47 7.61 2.97
CA LEU A 252 21.05 7.40 3.18
C LEU A 252 20.27 7.75 1.90
N SER A 253 19.59 6.75 1.32
CA SER A 253 18.88 6.88 0.05
C SER A 253 17.41 6.52 0.20
N LEU A 254 16.54 7.21 -0.55
CA LEU A 254 15.10 6.91 -0.66
C LEU A 254 14.75 6.52 -2.09
N LEU A 255 14.09 5.37 -2.25
CA LEU A 255 13.45 4.95 -3.50
C LEU A 255 11.95 4.80 -3.26
N SER A 256 11.14 5.58 -3.97
CA SER A 256 9.68 5.39 -3.98
C SER A 256 9.23 4.59 -5.20
N LEU A 257 8.33 3.63 -4.99
CA LEU A 257 7.78 2.78 -6.04
C LEU A 257 6.27 2.94 -6.10
N GLY A 258 5.75 3.52 -7.18
CA GLY A 258 4.31 3.73 -7.34
C GLY A 258 3.70 4.60 -6.23
N GLN A 259 4.39 5.68 -5.85
CA GLN A 259 4.00 6.53 -4.72
C GLN A 259 2.56 7.04 -4.86
N VAL A 260 1.87 7.10 -3.72
CA VAL A 260 0.50 7.63 -3.60
C VAL A 260 0.43 8.85 -2.66
N VAL A 261 1.55 9.58 -2.49
CA VAL A 261 1.65 10.75 -1.60
C VAL A 261 0.50 11.74 -1.82
N PRO A 262 0.13 12.13 -3.07
CA PRO A 262 -0.99 13.04 -3.29
C PRO A 262 -2.35 12.56 -2.78
N MET A 263 -2.56 11.24 -2.69
CA MET A 263 -3.81 10.69 -2.15
C MET A 263 -4.00 11.05 -0.68
N VAL A 264 -2.91 11.15 0.08
CA VAL A 264 -2.94 11.50 1.50
C VAL A 264 -2.69 12.97 1.72
N SER A 265 -1.66 13.54 1.09
CA SER A 265 -1.20 14.92 1.36
C SER A 265 -2.19 16.00 0.95
N PHE A 266 -3.14 15.69 0.06
CA PHE A 266 -4.23 16.59 -0.29
C PHE A 266 -5.39 16.60 0.71
N LEU A 267 -5.47 15.65 1.65
CA LEU A 267 -6.50 15.66 2.68
C LEU A 267 -6.22 16.76 3.73
N ARG A 268 -7.28 17.27 4.36
CA ARG A 268 -7.22 18.50 5.17
C ARG A 268 -6.16 18.47 6.26
N ASP A 269 -6.08 17.38 7.02
CA ASP A 269 -5.30 17.29 8.25
C ASP A 269 -3.93 16.60 8.04
N ALA A 270 -3.53 16.36 6.78
CA ALA A 270 -2.20 15.84 6.39
C ALA A 270 -1.06 16.87 6.58
N HIS A 271 -1.06 17.62 7.69
CA HIS A 271 -0.11 18.70 7.95
C HIS A 271 1.33 18.21 8.02
N ARG A 272 1.55 17.10 8.74
CA ARG A 272 2.88 16.50 8.90
C ARG A 272 3.48 16.10 7.56
N LEU A 273 2.78 15.27 6.79
CA LEU A 273 3.27 14.80 5.48
C LEU A 273 3.51 15.94 4.48
N ARG A 274 2.84 17.09 4.61
CA ARG A 274 3.13 18.27 3.79
C ARG A 274 4.35 19.06 4.24
N ALA A 275 4.71 18.97 5.51
CA ALA A 275 5.87 19.63 6.10
C ALA A 275 7.16 18.80 5.94
N ASP A 276 7.02 17.47 5.93
CA ASP A 276 8.08 16.49 5.65
C ASP A 276 8.48 16.48 4.17
#